data_AF-A0A4U6U4J2-F1
#
_entry.id   AF-A0A4U6U4J2-F1
#
_cell.length_a   1.000
_cell.length_b   1.000
_cell.length_c   1.000
_cell.angle_alpha   90.00
_cell.angle_beta   90.00
_cell.angle_gamma   90.00
#
_symmetry.space_group_name_H-M   'P 1'
#
loop_
_entity.id
_entity.type
_entity.pdbx_description
1 polymer ?
#
loop_
_entity_poly.entity_id
_entity_poly.type
_entity_poly.pdbx_seq_one_letter_code
_entity_poly.pdbx_strand_id
1 'polypeptide(L)'
;MDADSDTQEQYSSMASQDEQYTPTTTTTPCRCKRIHRFPRVLRGIGGDGARGRYIAPSVVDISPYHHGLPHLQKMEEIKLAAAYYLCRSSGHSTVEVGCAPSRAPPAPATYDAADPSVAGLGDGEFAAMMFLDGCFLLQYMVDDTDTAPPVLRNRMTLSTGSSIQKDIFLLENQIPWLVLDALTEFMAVDVSRFVDDMGAKFLPGKAKPKNGRWRMRWGSACIPAPAPPSARSRAWFGDMRVRRCRLASELLLSPVFLSEVTACWLVNMAALEASTAGARRESNGFVVSSYLSVLARLMDRKEDVHELRRRRLLHGALSNKKALGFFKGLGQNLRFGGRYFAALEEIDSYKRHRSLRITVYWFVYNNYRLIAAFLSVTSVRHQRAHRNL
;
A
#
# COMPACT_ATOMS: atom_id res chain seq x y z
N MET A 1 26.44 -32.50 -35.48
CA MET A 1 24.98 -32.68 -35.36
C MET A 1 24.83 -33.91 -34.53
N ASP A 2 24.41 -33.75 -33.27
CA ASP A 2 23.90 -34.76 -32.34
C ASP A 2 24.03 -34.20 -30.92
N ALA A 3 22.92 -33.68 -30.39
CA ALA A 3 22.65 -33.45 -28.97
C ALA A 3 21.24 -32.84 -28.84
N ASP A 4 20.18 -33.64 -29.04
CA ASP A 4 18.81 -33.20 -28.69
C ASP A 4 17.80 -34.33 -28.46
N SER A 5 18.23 -35.50 -27.93
CA SER A 5 17.30 -36.61 -27.64
C SER A 5 17.15 -36.96 -26.16
N ASP A 6 18.10 -36.61 -25.28
CA ASP A 6 18.05 -37.05 -23.87
C ASP A 6 17.23 -36.12 -22.95
N THR A 7 16.85 -34.93 -23.41
CA THR A 7 16.11 -33.98 -22.57
C THR A 7 14.59 -34.19 -22.64
N GLN A 8 14.09 -35.00 -23.57
CA GLN A 8 12.64 -35.15 -23.82
C GLN A 8 12.03 -36.40 -23.17
N GLU A 9 12.84 -37.42 -22.85
CA GLU A 9 12.39 -38.58 -22.07
C GLU A 9 12.24 -38.29 -20.57
N GLN A 10 13.00 -37.33 -20.03
CA GLN A 10 12.91 -36.96 -18.61
C GLN A 10 11.65 -36.16 -18.26
N TYR A 11 11.09 -35.40 -19.21
CA TYR A 11 9.83 -34.67 -19.00
C TYR A 11 8.59 -35.53 -19.17
N SER A 12 8.66 -36.66 -19.88
CA SER A 12 7.52 -37.57 -20.09
C SER A 12 7.34 -38.57 -18.96
N SER A 13 8.39 -38.87 -18.19
CA SER A 13 8.34 -39.76 -17.01
C SER A 13 7.72 -39.13 -15.76
N MET A 14 7.59 -37.79 -15.68
CA MET A 14 6.96 -37.10 -14.54
C MET A 14 5.45 -36.92 -14.68
N ALA A 15 4.87 -37.24 -15.85
CA ALA A 15 3.47 -36.98 -16.18
C ALA A 15 2.53 -38.20 -15.99
N SER A 16 3.03 -39.33 -15.47
CA SER A 16 2.30 -40.60 -15.42
C SER A 16 2.14 -41.21 -14.01
N GLN A 17 2.28 -40.40 -12.94
CA GLN A 17 2.02 -40.86 -11.56
C GLN A 17 0.84 -40.16 -10.85
N ASP A 18 0.00 -39.41 -11.57
CA ASP A 18 -1.10 -38.64 -10.98
C ASP A 18 -2.50 -39.26 -11.22
N GLU A 19 -2.62 -40.58 -11.07
CA GLU A 19 -3.94 -41.24 -11.00
C GLU A 19 -4.01 -42.23 -9.83
N GLN A 20 -4.31 -41.71 -8.63
CA GLN A 20 -5.27 -42.29 -7.67
C GLN A 20 -5.18 -41.51 -6.34
N TYR A 21 -5.99 -40.45 -6.21
CA TYR A 21 -6.31 -39.89 -4.90
C TYR A 21 -7.80 -39.56 -4.83
N THR A 22 -8.53 -40.39 -4.08
CA THR A 22 -9.93 -40.17 -3.70
C THR A 22 -10.04 -39.00 -2.73
N PRO A 23 -10.99 -38.05 -2.90
CA PRO A 23 -11.07 -36.88 -2.05
C PRO A 23 -11.72 -37.25 -0.71
N THR A 24 -10.92 -37.40 0.34
CA THR A 24 -11.43 -37.29 1.70
C THR A 24 -11.67 -35.82 1.97
N THR A 25 -12.93 -35.47 2.25
CA THR A 25 -13.41 -34.11 2.54
C THR A 25 -12.82 -33.59 3.85
N THR A 26 -11.55 -33.23 3.85
CA THR A 26 -10.93 -32.44 4.92
C THR A 26 -10.82 -31.02 4.42
N THR A 27 -11.78 -30.19 4.83
CA THR A 27 -11.78 -28.75 4.60
C THR A 27 -10.52 -28.15 5.22
N THR A 28 -9.44 -28.08 4.44
CA THR A 28 -8.21 -27.38 4.83
C THR A 28 -8.61 -25.92 5.09
N PRO A 29 -8.43 -25.38 6.31
CA PRO A 29 -8.79 -23.99 6.57
C PRO A 29 -7.96 -23.11 5.65
N CYS A 30 -8.60 -22.17 4.95
CA CYS A 30 -7.89 -21.18 4.15
C CYS A 30 -6.79 -20.54 5.00
N ARG A 31 -5.51 -20.66 4.57
CA ARG A 31 -4.30 -20.10 5.22
C ARG A 31 -4.27 -18.57 5.37
N CYS A 32 -5.40 -17.88 5.20
CA CYS A 32 -5.54 -16.43 5.06
C CYS A 32 -5.89 -15.69 6.38
N LYS A 33 -5.71 -16.32 7.55
CA LYS A 33 -6.17 -15.77 8.85
C LYS A 33 -5.08 -15.56 9.91
N ARG A 34 -3.79 -15.59 9.55
CA ARG A 34 -2.70 -15.41 10.52
C ARG A 34 -2.12 -14.00 10.50
N ILE A 35 -1.84 -13.45 11.68
CA ILE A 35 -1.07 -12.23 11.89
C ILE A 35 0.40 -12.55 11.64
N HIS A 36 0.93 -11.95 10.59
CA HIS A 36 2.25 -12.29 10.05
C HIS A 36 3.38 -11.54 10.76
N ARG A 37 4.52 -12.21 10.96
CA ARG A 37 5.79 -11.52 11.17
C ARG A 37 6.19 -10.76 9.91
N PHE A 38 6.98 -9.70 10.08
CA PHE A 38 7.51 -8.90 8.99
C PHE A 38 8.41 -9.75 8.09
N PRO A 39 8.16 -9.79 6.76
CA PRO A 39 8.91 -10.63 5.84
C PRO A 39 10.41 -10.38 5.91
N ARG A 40 11.21 -11.44 6.05
CA ARG A 40 12.68 -11.35 6.14
C ARG A 40 13.30 -10.56 4.98
N VAL A 41 12.78 -10.75 3.76
CA VAL A 41 13.24 -10.06 2.54
C VAL A 41 13.07 -8.54 2.62
N LEU A 42 12.10 -8.06 3.40
CA LEU A 42 11.81 -6.63 3.53
C LEU A 42 12.47 -5.99 4.75
N ARG A 43 13.13 -6.76 5.63
CA ARG A 43 13.71 -6.23 6.88
C ARG A 43 14.84 -5.22 6.67
N GLY A 44 15.45 -5.19 5.49
CA GLY A 44 16.42 -4.16 5.10
C GLY A 44 15.80 -2.78 4.82
N ILE A 45 14.47 -2.68 4.73
CA ILE A 45 13.79 -1.40 4.52
C ILE A 45 13.87 -0.56 5.80
N GLY A 46 14.52 0.59 5.72
CA GLY A 46 14.61 1.55 6.83
C GLY A 46 15.97 1.62 7.53
N GLY A 47 16.98 0.90 7.03
CA GLY A 47 18.38 0.98 7.45
C GLY A 47 18.83 -0.10 8.44
N ASP A 48 20.13 -0.14 8.71
CA ASP A 48 20.87 -1.23 9.40
C ASP A 48 20.59 -1.36 10.92
N GLY A 49 19.53 -0.74 11.42
CA GLY A 49 19.16 -0.82 12.83
C GLY A 49 18.52 -2.17 13.16
N ALA A 50 19.05 -2.87 14.17
CA ALA A 50 18.61 -4.20 14.61
C ALA A 50 17.10 -4.34 14.96
N ARG A 51 16.35 -3.24 15.08
CA ARG A 51 14.89 -3.23 15.33
C ARG A 51 14.03 -2.54 14.28
N GLY A 52 14.61 -2.08 13.16
CA GLY A 52 13.92 -1.52 11.99
C GLY A 52 12.89 -0.41 12.29
N ARG A 53 13.12 0.82 11.79
CA ARG A 53 12.21 1.98 12.01
C ARG A 53 10.73 1.70 11.69
N TYR A 54 10.45 0.76 10.80
CA TYR A 54 9.12 0.43 10.31
C TYR A 54 8.58 -0.92 10.80
N ILE A 55 9.29 -1.60 11.71
CA ILE A 55 8.94 -2.96 12.15
C ILE A 55 8.47 -2.94 13.60
N ALA A 56 9.28 -2.38 14.51
CA ALA A 56 8.98 -2.41 15.92
C ALA A 56 8.17 -1.18 16.39
N PRO A 57 7.24 -1.38 17.34
CA PRO A 57 6.53 -0.28 17.98
C PRO A 57 7.48 0.60 18.79
N SER A 58 7.15 1.89 18.83
CA SER A 58 7.92 2.93 19.51
C SER A 58 7.39 3.29 20.89
N VAL A 59 6.07 3.25 21.08
CA VAL A 59 5.40 3.67 22.31
C VAL A 59 4.34 2.69 22.77
N VAL A 60 3.72 1.91 21.88
CA VAL A 60 2.66 0.96 22.24
C VAL A 60 2.72 -0.31 21.41
N ASP A 61 2.77 -1.45 22.08
CA ASP A 61 2.41 -2.75 21.51
C ASP A 61 0.93 -3.05 21.73
N ILE A 62 0.31 -3.79 20.82
CA ILE A 62 -1.06 -4.32 20.92
C ILE A 62 -1.11 -5.77 20.46
N SER A 63 0.02 -6.47 20.62
CA SER A 63 0.21 -7.84 20.14
C SER A 63 1.25 -8.59 20.98
N PRO A 64 1.21 -9.93 20.99
CA PRO A 64 2.18 -10.74 21.72
C PRO A 64 3.62 -10.55 21.22
N TYR A 65 3.79 -10.29 19.92
CA TYR A 65 5.08 -10.23 19.23
C TYR A 65 6.08 -9.21 19.77
N HIS A 66 5.59 -8.20 20.48
CA HIS A 66 6.37 -7.13 21.08
C HIS A 66 6.13 -6.97 22.58
N HIS A 67 5.37 -7.89 23.19
CA HIS A 67 4.98 -7.80 24.59
C HIS A 67 6.17 -7.79 25.55
N GLY A 68 6.06 -7.01 26.62
CA GLY A 68 7.06 -6.94 27.70
C GLY A 68 8.36 -6.20 27.36
N LEU A 69 8.46 -5.58 26.18
CA LEU A 69 9.65 -4.81 25.82
C LEU A 69 9.84 -3.60 26.76
N PRO A 70 11.05 -3.39 27.35
CA PRO A 70 11.25 -2.36 28.38
C PRO A 70 10.84 -0.94 27.96
N HIS A 71 11.02 -0.59 26.68
CA HIS A 71 10.70 0.75 26.18
C HIS A 71 9.19 1.00 25.95
N LEU A 72 8.35 -0.04 26.06
CA LEU A 72 6.89 0.03 25.86
C LEU A 72 6.09 0.01 27.16
N GLN A 73 6.71 -0.38 28.29
CA GLN A 73 6.05 -0.60 29.58
C GLN A 73 5.21 0.60 30.06
N LYS A 74 5.62 1.82 29.74
CA LYS A 74 4.88 3.04 30.12
C LYS A 74 3.46 3.06 29.57
N MET A 75 3.19 2.40 28.44
CA MET A 75 1.84 2.37 27.87
C MET A 75 0.94 1.33 28.54
N GLU A 76 1.47 0.33 29.23
CA GLU A 76 0.67 -0.67 29.96
C GLU A 76 -0.25 -0.02 30.99
N GLU A 77 0.23 1.01 31.70
CA GLU A 77 -0.60 1.81 32.62
C GLU A 77 -1.78 2.50 31.90
N ILE A 78 -1.57 2.93 30.66
CA ILE A 78 -2.60 3.59 29.85
C ILE A 78 -3.59 2.57 29.30
N LYS A 79 -3.15 1.35 28.97
CA LYS A 79 -4.05 0.25 28.60
C LYS A 79 -4.94 -0.16 29.76
N LEU A 80 -4.39 -0.24 30.97
CA LEU A 80 -5.17 -0.47 32.20
C LEU A 80 -6.21 0.63 32.43
N ALA A 81 -5.82 1.90 32.28
CA ALA A 81 -6.76 3.02 32.37
C ALA A 81 -7.86 2.92 31.29
N ALA A 82 -7.50 2.59 30.05
CA ALA A 82 -8.44 2.41 28.94
C ALA A 82 -9.49 1.33 29.25
N ALA A 83 -9.04 0.18 29.76
CA ALA A 83 -9.90 -0.92 30.20
C ALA A 83 -10.81 -0.51 31.37
N TYR A 84 -10.28 0.20 32.38
CA TYR A 84 -11.08 0.73 33.48
C TYR A 84 -12.23 1.62 32.98
N TYR A 85 -11.92 2.58 32.09
CA TYR A 85 -12.95 3.48 31.56
C TYR A 85 -13.97 2.76 30.69
N LEU A 86 -13.54 1.79 29.88
CA LEU A 86 -14.45 0.97 29.07
C LEU A 86 -15.41 0.18 29.95
N CYS A 87 -14.88 -0.55 30.95
CA CYS A 87 -15.71 -1.28 31.91
C CYS A 87 -16.70 -0.36 32.62
N ARG A 88 -16.24 0.79 33.10
CA ARG A 88 -17.07 1.78 33.80
C ARG A 88 -18.21 2.33 32.93
N SER A 89 -17.96 2.55 31.63
CA SER A 89 -18.97 3.10 30.72
C SER A 89 -19.88 2.03 30.09
N SER A 90 -19.50 0.76 30.13
CA SER A 90 -20.19 -0.33 29.43
C SER A 90 -21.61 -0.60 29.95
N GLY A 91 -21.89 -0.32 31.23
CA GLY A 91 -23.12 -0.75 31.89
C GLY A 91 -23.16 -2.24 32.24
N HIS A 92 -22.07 -2.99 31.99
CA HIS A 92 -21.91 -4.40 32.30
C HIS A 92 -21.00 -4.63 33.51
N SER A 93 -21.01 -5.84 34.07
CA SER A 93 -20.07 -6.21 35.11
C SER A 93 -18.64 -6.30 34.55
N THR A 94 -17.65 -5.96 35.37
CA THR A 94 -16.23 -6.04 34.96
C THR A 94 -15.81 -7.43 34.52
N VAL A 95 -16.42 -8.48 35.09
CA VAL A 95 -16.18 -9.88 34.74
C VAL A 95 -16.69 -10.18 33.32
N GLU A 96 -17.91 -9.74 32.98
CA GLU A 96 -18.48 -9.97 31.65
C GLU A 96 -17.62 -9.33 30.55
N VAL A 97 -17.24 -8.06 30.74
CA VAL A 97 -16.41 -7.34 29.78
C VAL A 97 -15.00 -7.96 29.69
N GLY A 98 -14.40 -8.27 30.84
CA GLY A 98 -13.06 -8.86 30.94
C GLY A 98 -12.94 -10.25 30.31
N CYS A 99 -14.01 -11.05 30.36
CA CYS A 99 -14.05 -12.38 29.76
C CYS A 99 -14.36 -12.37 28.25
N ALA A 100 -14.69 -11.21 27.66
CA ALA A 100 -15.09 -11.13 26.25
C ALA A 100 -14.03 -11.69 25.27
N PRO A 101 -12.72 -11.41 25.42
CA PRO A 101 -11.71 -11.96 24.50
C PRO A 101 -11.60 -13.49 24.56
N SER A 102 -11.90 -14.11 25.70
CA SER A 102 -11.89 -15.59 25.85
C SER A 102 -13.04 -16.27 25.08
N ARG A 103 -14.08 -15.51 24.71
CA ARG A 103 -15.21 -15.99 23.89
C ARG A 103 -14.89 -15.96 22.40
N ALA A 104 -13.85 -15.23 21.99
CA ALA A 104 -13.40 -15.23 20.61
C ALA A 104 -12.79 -16.60 20.24
N PRO A 105 -13.15 -17.20 19.09
CA PRO A 105 -12.54 -18.43 18.57
C PRO A 105 -11.02 -18.33 18.57
N PRO A 106 -10.27 -19.45 18.68
CA PRO A 106 -8.92 -19.52 19.24
C PRO A 106 -8.00 -18.45 18.66
N ALA A 107 -8.01 -17.29 19.32
CA ALA A 107 -7.23 -16.13 18.95
C ALA A 107 -5.72 -16.41 18.99
N PRO A 108 -5.17 -17.27 19.87
CA PRO A 108 -3.77 -17.68 19.78
C PRO A 108 -3.39 -18.33 18.45
N ALA A 109 -4.31 -19.09 17.83
CA ALA A 109 -4.08 -19.75 16.53
C ALA A 109 -4.01 -18.76 15.36
N THR A 110 -4.37 -17.49 15.59
CA THR A 110 -4.14 -16.42 14.61
C THR A 110 -2.70 -15.93 14.61
N TYR A 111 -1.89 -16.27 15.61
CA TYR A 111 -0.45 -16.00 15.63
C TYR A 111 0.36 -17.25 15.24
N ASP A 112 1.66 -17.09 15.07
CA ASP A 112 2.56 -18.23 14.91
C ASP A 112 2.85 -18.88 16.28
N ALA A 113 2.24 -20.03 16.54
CA ALA A 113 2.37 -20.75 17.81
C ALA A 113 3.81 -21.21 18.11
N ALA A 114 4.67 -21.29 17.09
CA ALA A 114 6.10 -21.61 17.26
C ALA A 114 6.96 -20.37 17.57
N ASP A 115 6.40 -19.16 17.49
CA ASP A 115 7.15 -17.94 17.79
C ASP A 115 7.44 -17.85 19.30
N PRO A 116 8.68 -17.55 19.73
CA PRO A 116 9.03 -17.49 21.15
C PRO A 116 8.22 -16.49 22.00
N SER A 117 7.61 -15.49 21.36
CA SER A 117 6.74 -14.52 22.05
C SER A 117 5.31 -15.01 22.28
N VAL A 118 4.94 -16.13 21.66
CA VAL A 118 3.63 -16.78 21.78
C VAL A 118 3.76 -18.15 22.44
N ALA A 119 4.87 -18.84 22.17
CA ALA A 119 5.18 -20.14 22.74
C ALA A 119 5.31 -20.04 24.27
N GLY A 120 4.44 -20.75 24.99
CA GLY A 120 4.41 -20.77 26.45
C GLY A 120 3.52 -19.72 27.10
N LEU A 121 2.89 -18.84 26.32
CA LEU A 121 1.89 -17.91 26.83
C LEU A 121 0.61 -18.69 27.19
N GLY A 122 0.20 -18.63 28.45
CA GLY A 122 -1.01 -19.31 28.91
C GLY A 122 -2.28 -18.65 28.37
N ASP A 123 -3.36 -19.42 28.16
CA ASP A 123 -4.62 -18.89 27.61
C ASP A 123 -5.18 -17.70 28.40
N GLY A 124 -5.09 -17.74 29.73
CA GLY A 124 -5.52 -16.64 30.60
C GLY A 124 -4.64 -15.39 30.47
N GLU A 125 -3.33 -15.56 30.32
CA GLU A 125 -2.39 -14.46 30.11
C GLU A 125 -2.60 -13.82 28.73
N PHE A 126 -2.78 -14.64 27.70
CA PHE A 126 -3.12 -14.18 26.37
C PHE A 126 -4.46 -13.43 26.37
N ALA A 127 -5.51 -13.97 27.02
CA ALA A 127 -6.81 -13.31 27.10
C ALA A 127 -6.73 -11.96 27.82
N ALA A 128 -5.98 -11.87 28.92
CA ALA A 128 -5.75 -10.62 29.63
C ALA A 128 -5.00 -9.59 28.78
N MET A 129 -3.96 -10.01 28.05
CA MET A 129 -3.23 -9.16 27.12
C MET A 129 -4.16 -8.61 26.03
N MET A 130 -4.91 -9.50 25.36
CA MET A 130 -5.86 -9.14 24.31
C MET A 130 -6.99 -8.24 24.83
N PHE A 131 -7.43 -8.43 26.08
CA PHE A 131 -8.40 -7.56 26.73
C PHE A 131 -7.89 -6.12 26.86
N LEU A 132 -6.70 -5.95 27.44
CA LEU A 132 -6.09 -4.63 27.65
C LEU A 132 -5.76 -3.94 26.32
N ASP A 133 -5.16 -4.68 25.39
CA ASP A 133 -4.79 -4.18 24.06
C ASP A 133 -6.03 -3.77 23.24
N GLY A 134 -7.09 -4.58 23.29
CA GLY A 134 -8.36 -4.30 22.62
C GLY A 134 -9.08 -3.09 23.22
N CYS A 135 -9.16 -2.99 24.55
CA CYS A 135 -9.74 -1.82 25.22
C CYS A 135 -8.98 -0.53 24.88
N PHE A 136 -7.64 -0.59 24.88
CA PHE A 136 -6.80 0.53 24.47
C PHE A 136 -7.10 0.96 23.03
N LEU A 137 -7.17 0.01 22.09
CA LEU A 137 -7.38 0.32 20.69
C LEU A 137 -8.79 0.90 20.44
N LEU A 138 -9.83 0.36 21.07
CA LEU A 138 -11.18 0.93 20.96
C LEU A 138 -11.25 2.35 21.52
N GLN A 139 -10.68 2.60 22.70
CA GLN A 139 -10.60 3.95 23.27
C GLN A 139 -9.83 4.92 22.36
N TYR A 140 -8.78 4.43 21.69
CA TYR A 140 -8.03 5.23 20.71
C TYR A 140 -8.86 5.56 19.46
N MET A 141 -9.73 4.65 19.03
CA MET A 141 -10.58 4.81 17.85
C MET A 141 -11.79 5.73 18.10
N VAL A 142 -12.20 5.93 19.35
CA VAL A 142 -13.26 6.88 19.70
C VAL A 142 -12.80 8.30 19.36
N ASP A 143 -13.33 8.84 18.26
CA ASP A 143 -13.09 10.19 17.75
C ASP A 143 -13.86 11.24 18.56
N ASP A 144 -13.69 11.22 19.90
CA ASP A 144 -14.26 12.22 20.80
C ASP A 144 -13.21 12.62 21.85
N THR A 145 -12.30 13.48 21.42
CA THR A 145 -11.26 14.03 22.30
C THR A 145 -11.82 14.96 23.38
N ASP A 146 -13.06 15.43 23.24
CA ASP A 146 -13.64 16.39 24.17
C ASP A 146 -14.32 15.69 25.35
N THR A 147 -14.87 14.49 25.16
CA THR A 147 -15.42 13.66 26.24
C THR A 147 -14.43 12.63 26.80
N ALA A 148 -13.31 12.39 26.10
CA ALA A 148 -12.27 11.48 26.57
C ALA A 148 -11.73 11.89 27.95
N PRO A 149 -11.51 10.92 28.87
CA PRO A 149 -10.91 11.18 30.17
C PRO A 149 -9.57 11.94 30.03
N PRO A 150 -9.26 12.92 30.89
CA PRO A 150 -8.09 13.79 30.72
C PRO A 150 -6.76 13.04 30.58
N VAL A 151 -6.60 11.93 31.31
CA VAL A 151 -5.42 11.07 31.24
C VAL A 151 -5.27 10.39 29.87
N LEU A 152 -6.38 9.86 29.33
CA LEU A 152 -6.40 9.21 28.01
C LEU A 152 -6.17 10.26 26.92
N ARG A 153 -6.87 11.39 26.97
CA ARG A 153 -6.68 12.50 26.01
C ARG A 153 -5.24 12.99 25.96
N ASN A 154 -4.62 13.21 27.12
CA ASN A 154 -3.22 13.65 27.18
C ASN A 154 -2.28 12.62 26.56
N ARG A 155 -2.39 11.35 27.00
CA ARG A 155 -1.44 10.31 26.61
C ARG A 155 -1.67 9.81 25.19
N MET A 156 -2.90 9.48 24.84
CA MET A 156 -3.28 8.91 23.56
C MET A 156 -3.29 9.93 22.41
N THR A 157 -3.75 11.16 22.66
CA THR A 157 -3.92 12.14 21.57
C THR A 157 -2.78 13.16 21.55
N LEU A 158 -2.56 13.88 22.65
CA LEU A 158 -1.71 15.07 22.67
C LEU A 158 -0.22 14.75 22.72
N SER A 159 0.19 13.82 23.58
CA SER A 159 1.61 13.54 23.85
C SER A 159 2.20 12.50 22.90
N THR A 160 1.45 11.46 22.53
CA THR A 160 2.01 10.32 21.78
C THR A 160 1.18 9.91 20.56
N GLY A 161 0.17 10.70 20.17
CA GLY A 161 -0.80 10.30 19.14
C GLY A 161 -0.20 9.95 17.78
N SER A 162 0.83 10.66 17.32
CA SER A 162 1.53 10.31 16.07
C SER A 162 2.30 8.99 16.17
N SER A 163 2.85 8.70 17.36
CA SER A 163 3.60 7.46 17.61
C SER A 163 2.65 6.28 17.74
N ILE A 164 1.51 6.46 18.41
CA ILE A 164 0.44 5.45 18.45
C ILE A 164 -0.06 5.15 17.04
N GLN A 165 -0.33 6.17 16.23
CA GLN A 165 -0.71 5.99 14.81
C GLN A 165 0.31 5.20 14.03
N LYS A 166 1.61 5.44 14.26
CA LYS A 166 2.66 4.65 13.64
C LYS A 166 2.56 3.19 14.07
N ASP A 167 2.36 2.95 15.35
CA ASP A 167 2.48 1.64 15.99
C ASP A 167 1.28 0.72 15.76
N ILE A 168 0.04 1.24 15.78
CA ILE A 168 -1.19 0.44 15.58
C ILE A 168 -1.36 -0.08 14.14
N PHE A 169 -0.60 0.44 13.19
CA PHE A 169 -0.61 0.01 11.78
C PHE A 169 0.64 -0.82 11.41
N LEU A 170 1.48 -1.20 12.38
CA LEU A 170 2.60 -2.09 12.12
C LEU A 170 2.12 -3.52 11.92
N LEU A 171 2.66 -4.21 10.92
CA LEU A 171 2.28 -5.58 10.56
C LEU A 171 2.47 -6.58 11.71
N GLU A 172 3.55 -6.45 12.47
CA GLU A 172 3.82 -7.29 13.64
C GLU A 172 3.06 -6.86 14.90
N ASN A 173 2.37 -5.72 14.86
CA ASN A 173 1.69 -5.14 16.02
C ASN A 173 0.18 -5.09 15.81
N GLN A 174 -0.42 -6.24 15.49
CA GLN A 174 -1.85 -6.36 15.20
C GLN A 174 -2.54 -7.23 16.24
N ILE A 175 -3.82 -6.91 16.45
CA ILE A 175 -4.77 -7.68 17.28
C ILE A 175 -5.75 -8.42 16.37
N PRO A 176 -6.24 -9.62 16.73
CA PRO A 176 -7.20 -10.33 15.90
C PRO A 176 -8.54 -9.58 15.89
N TRP A 177 -9.16 -9.43 14.71
CA TRP A 177 -10.45 -8.75 14.58
C TRP A 177 -11.51 -9.33 15.53
N LEU A 178 -11.51 -10.66 15.74
CA LEU A 178 -12.45 -11.34 16.63
C LEU A 178 -12.38 -10.84 18.08
N VAL A 179 -11.22 -10.37 18.54
CA VAL A 179 -11.09 -9.75 19.87
C VAL A 179 -11.78 -8.38 19.89
N LEU A 180 -11.54 -7.56 18.86
CA LEU A 180 -12.19 -6.25 18.75
C LEU A 180 -13.70 -6.38 18.60
N ASP A 181 -14.16 -7.31 17.77
CA ASP A 181 -15.57 -7.63 17.54
C ASP A 181 -16.28 -7.94 18.87
N ALA A 182 -15.70 -8.84 19.68
CA ALA A 182 -16.22 -9.19 21.00
C ALA A 182 -16.26 -7.98 21.97
N LEU A 183 -15.29 -7.07 21.88
CA LEU A 183 -15.25 -5.88 22.75
C LEU A 183 -16.17 -4.76 22.26
N THR A 184 -16.48 -4.70 20.97
CA THR A 184 -17.39 -3.67 20.41
C THR A 184 -18.84 -3.82 20.88
N GLU A 185 -19.21 -4.98 21.42
CA GLU A 185 -20.48 -5.18 22.15
C GLU A 185 -20.61 -4.22 23.35
N PHE A 186 -19.49 -3.82 23.95
CA PHE A 186 -19.44 -2.98 25.16
C PHE A 186 -19.06 -1.52 24.88
N MET A 187 -18.50 -1.24 23.71
CA MET A 187 -18.09 0.09 23.28
C MET A 187 -18.26 0.21 21.77
N ALA A 188 -19.35 0.86 21.34
CA ALA A 188 -19.61 1.08 19.93
C ALA A 188 -18.57 2.04 19.32
N VAL A 189 -17.90 1.58 18.27
CA VAL A 189 -16.88 2.35 17.54
C VAL A 189 -17.18 2.27 16.05
N ASP A 190 -17.18 3.43 15.38
CA ASP A 190 -17.24 3.48 13.92
C ASP A 190 -15.85 3.22 13.32
N VAL A 191 -15.48 1.94 13.22
CA VAL A 191 -14.20 1.51 12.67
C VAL A 191 -14.04 1.96 11.22
N SER A 192 -15.13 2.00 10.44
CA SER A 192 -15.08 2.45 9.04
C SER A 192 -14.68 3.91 8.95
N ARG A 193 -15.26 4.77 9.78
CA ARG A 193 -14.87 6.19 9.87
C ARG A 193 -13.42 6.33 10.31
N PHE A 194 -13.00 5.60 11.34
CA PHE A 194 -11.60 5.61 11.80
C PHE A 194 -10.61 5.25 10.68
N VAL A 195 -10.89 4.18 9.94
CA VAL A 195 -10.06 3.74 8.79
C VAL A 195 -10.07 4.79 7.68
N ASP A 196 -11.22 5.38 7.38
CA ASP A 196 -11.36 6.47 6.40
C ASP A 196 -10.52 7.70 6.79
N ASP A 197 -10.52 8.08 8.08
CA ASP A 197 -9.76 9.21 8.60
C ASP A 197 -8.25 8.94 8.57
N MET A 198 -7.83 7.71 8.85
CA MET A 198 -6.43 7.29 8.69
C MET A 198 -6.04 7.27 7.20
N GLY A 199 -6.88 6.74 6.32
CA GLY A 199 -6.68 6.73 4.88
C GLY A 199 -6.57 8.15 4.29
N ALA A 200 -7.36 9.09 4.81
CA ALA A 200 -7.33 10.48 4.38
C ALA A 200 -5.97 11.17 4.63
N LYS A 201 -5.15 10.68 5.57
CA LYS A 201 -3.81 11.23 5.84
C LYS A 201 -2.79 10.95 4.74
N PHE A 202 -3.05 9.99 3.85
CA PHE A 202 -2.27 9.83 2.63
C PHE A 202 -2.57 10.91 1.59
N LEU A 203 -3.71 11.61 1.71
CA LEU A 203 -4.11 12.62 0.77
C LEU A 203 -3.67 14.00 1.26
N PRO A 204 -3.22 14.89 0.37
CA PRO A 204 -3.08 16.29 0.73
C PRO A 204 -4.45 16.80 1.22
N GLY A 205 -4.50 17.41 2.40
CA GLY A 205 -5.75 17.92 3.01
C GLY A 205 -6.59 18.75 2.03
N LYS A 206 -7.91 18.82 2.27
CA LYS A 206 -8.96 19.34 1.36
C LYS A 206 -8.73 20.77 0.82
N ALA A 207 -7.70 20.99 0.00
CA ALA A 207 -7.68 22.06 -0.98
C ALA A 207 -8.45 21.53 -2.18
N LYS A 208 -9.69 22.00 -2.39
CA LYS A 208 -10.52 21.63 -3.54
C LYS A 208 -9.69 21.74 -4.82
N PRO A 209 -9.45 20.64 -5.56
CA PRO A 209 -8.77 20.74 -6.84
C PRO A 209 -9.70 21.47 -7.79
N LYS A 210 -9.26 22.59 -8.36
CA LYS A 210 -10.03 23.32 -9.39
C LYS A 210 -10.33 22.50 -10.65
N ASN A 211 -9.91 21.22 -10.76
CA ASN A 211 -10.28 20.29 -11.86
C ASN A 211 -9.94 18.80 -11.61
N GLY A 212 -10.21 18.27 -10.40
CA GLY A 212 -10.45 16.82 -10.14
C GLY A 212 -9.49 15.70 -10.60
N ARG A 213 -8.34 15.97 -11.24
CA ARG A 213 -7.37 14.93 -11.66
C ARG A 213 -5.98 15.52 -11.90
N TRP A 214 -4.94 14.87 -11.37
CA TRP A 214 -3.54 15.23 -11.61
C TRP A 214 -3.05 14.64 -12.94
N ARG A 215 -2.34 15.45 -13.76
CA ARG A 215 -1.83 15.08 -15.08
C ARG A 215 -0.32 15.34 -15.14
N MET A 216 0.49 14.30 -15.34
CA MET A 216 1.85 14.53 -15.87
C MET A 216 1.76 14.68 -17.38
N ARG A 217 2.27 15.79 -17.91
CA ARG A 217 2.30 16.07 -19.35
C ARG A 217 3.72 15.99 -19.88
N TRP A 218 3.93 15.24 -20.96
CA TRP A 218 5.15 15.27 -21.75
C TRP A 218 4.81 15.78 -23.16
N GLY A 219 5.23 17.00 -23.52
CA GLY A 219 5.05 17.59 -24.85
C GLY A 219 3.92 18.62 -25.00
N SER A 220 4.05 19.47 -26.03
CA SER A 220 3.23 20.67 -26.30
C SER A 220 1.75 20.38 -26.59
N ALA A 221 0.90 21.39 -26.31
CA ALA A 221 -0.51 21.59 -26.65
C ALA A 221 -1.33 20.35 -27.15
N CYS A 222 -2.20 19.78 -26.31
CA CYS A 222 -3.35 18.98 -26.75
C CYS A 222 -4.61 19.57 -26.09
N ILE A 223 -5.67 19.71 -26.89
CA ILE A 223 -7.00 20.20 -26.52
C ILE A 223 -7.65 19.17 -25.57
N PRO A 224 -8.26 19.58 -24.44
CA PRO A 224 -8.88 18.65 -23.52
C PRO A 224 -10.16 18.04 -24.12
N ALA A 225 -10.21 16.71 -24.25
CA ALA A 225 -11.46 15.99 -24.43
C ALA A 225 -12.22 15.90 -23.08
N PRO A 226 -13.57 15.91 -23.09
CA PRO A 226 -14.37 15.90 -21.86
C PRO A 226 -14.12 14.61 -21.06
N ALA A 227 -14.11 14.76 -19.74
CA ALA A 227 -13.95 13.64 -18.81
C ALA A 227 -15.15 12.67 -18.94
N PRO A 228 -14.93 11.34 -18.84
CA PRO A 228 -16.02 10.39 -18.81
C PRO A 228 -16.95 10.68 -17.61
N PRO A 229 -18.27 10.62 -17.80
CA PRO A 229 -19.24 10.92 -16.76
C PRO A 229 -19.45 9.66 -15.92
N SER A 230 -18.67 9.52 -14.84
CA SER A 230 -18.97 8.77 -13.60
C SER A 230 -17.67 8.24 -12.99
N ALA A 231 -17.29 8.80 -11.86
CA ALA A 231 -16.74 8.11 -10.69
C ALA A 231 -16.10 9.17 -9.79
N ARG A 232 -16.78 9.48 -8.69
CA ARG A 232 -16.17 10.04 -7.48
C ARG A 232 -15.20 8.99 -6.86
N SER A 233 -14.28 8.43 -7.63
CA SER A 233 -13.31 7.48 -7.09
C SER A 233 -12.31 8.28 -6.27
N ARG A 234 -12.30 8.07 -4.95
CA ARG A 234 -11.24 8.55 -4.06
C ARG A 234 -9.89 8.12 -4.66
N ALA A 235 -8.87 8.98 -4.55
CA ALA A 235 -7.54 8.67 -5.06
C ALA A 235 -7.02 7.37 -4.43
N TRP A 236 -6.67 6.40 -5.27
CA TRP A 236 -6.26 5.06 -4.87
C TRP A 236 -4.90 4.70 -5.47
N PHE A 237 -4.04 3.97 -4.76
CA PHE A 237 -2.71 3.59 -5.28
C PHE A 237 -2.78 2.75 -6.56
N GLY A 238 -3.91 2.06 -6.75
CA GLY A 238 -4.18 1.31 -7.97
C GLY A 238 -4.46 2.15 -9.22
N ASP A 239 -4.74 3.45 -9.10
CA ASP A 239 -5.01 4.34 -10.24
C ASP A 239 -3.73 4.78 -10.99
N MET A 240 -2.80 3.84 -11.17
CA MET A 240 -1.58 4.01 -11.93
C MET A 240 -1.80 3.58 -13.38
N ARG A 241 -1.78 4.52 -14.32
CA ARG A 241 -2.02 4.25 -15.76
C ARG A 241 -1.24 5.21 -16.65
N VAL A 242 -0.76 4.78 -17.81
CA VAL A 242 -0.30 5.70 -18.85
C VAL A 242 -1.40 5.92 -19.88
N ARG A 243 -1.82 7.17 -20.04
CA ARG A 243 -2.77 7.58 -21.07
C ARG A 243 -2.01 8.05 -22.31
N ARG A 244 -2.22 7.39 -23.45
CA ARG A 244 -1.68 7.82 -24.75
C ARG A 244 -2.55 8.94 -25.34
N CYS A 245 -1.93 10.02 -25.79
CA CYS A 245 -2.53 11.10 -26.57
C CYS A 245 -1.90 11.14 -27.97
N ARG A 246 -2.53 11.86 -28.92
CA ARG A 246 -2.07 11.90 -30.33
C ARG A 246 -0.61 12.34 -30.48
N LEU A 247 -0.12 13.28 -29.67
CA LEU A 247 1.26 13.80 -29.71
C LEU A 247 2.03 13.68 -28.38
N ALA A 248 1.40 13.17 -27.32
CA ALA A 248 1.95 13.14 -25.96
C ALA A 248 1.54 11.84 -25.24
N SER A 249 2.19 11.52 -24.13
CA SER A 249 1.68 10.53 -23.16
C SER A 249 1.58 11.20 -21.79
N GLU A 250 0.60 10.75 -21.01
CA GLU A 250 0.39 11.21 -19.65
C GLU A 250 0.46 10.05 -18.67
N LEU A 251 1.36 10.12 -17.69
CA LEU A 251 1.37 9.19 -16.57
C LEU A 251 0.42 9.71 -15.49
N LEU A 252 -0.58 8.90 -15.16
CA LEU A 252 -1.53 9.15 -14.09
C LEU A 252 -1.07 8.38 -12.86
N LEU A 253 -0.88 9.10 -11.76
CA LEU A 253 -0.55 8.57 -10.44
C LEU A 253 -1.39 9.30 -9.41
N SER A 254 -1.83 8.57 -8.39
CA SER A 254 -2.47 9.17 -7.23
C SER A 254 -1.46 10.02 -6.44
N PRO A 255 -1.85 11.18 -5.91
CA PRO A 255 -0.99 11.98 -5.06
C PRO A 255 -0.81 11.28 -3.70
N VAL A 256 0.37 11.43 -3.10
CA VAL A 256 0.65 10.89 -1.76
C VAL A 256 1.29 11.95 -0.86
N PHE A 257 0.83 12.03 0.38
CA PHE A 257 1.43 12.80 1.46
C PHE A 257 2.38 11.93 2.27
N LEU A 258 3.66 12.30 2.31
CA LEU A 258 4.72 11.54 2.94
C LEU A 258 5.20 12.22 4.25
N SER A 259 4.87 11.60 5.38
CA SER A 259 5.39 11.88 6.72
C SER A 259 6.11 10.63 7.25
N GLU A 260 6.76 10.71 8.42
CA GLU A 260 7.33 9.51 9.06
C GLU A 260 6.23 8.45 9.34
N VAL A 261 5.01 8.89 9.68
CA VAL A 261 3.86 8.00 9.93
C VAL A 261 3.38 7.34 8.63
N THR A 262 3.06 8.12 7.58
CA THR A 262 2.55 7.55 6.33
C THR A 262 3.62 6.74 5.58
N ALA A 263 4.90 7.08 5.73
CA ALA A 263 6.01 6.25 5.25
C ALA A 263 6.01 4.87 5.94
N CYS A 264 5.83 4.84 7.26
CA CYS A 264 5.72 3.60 8.03
C CYS A 264 4.54 2.74 7.54
N TRP A 265 3.39 3.36 7.34
CA TRP A 265 2.21 2.66 6.84
C TRP A 265 2.40 2.10 5.43
N LEU A 266 3.04 2.85 4.52
CA LEU A 266 3.35 2.36 3.15
C LEU A 266 4.23 1.10 3.19
N VAL A 267 5.24 1.09 4.05
CA VAL A 267 6.13 -0.06 4.22
C VAL A 267 5.36 -1.27 4.77
N ASN A 268 4.52 -1.06 5.78
CA ASN A 268 3.74 -2.14 6.40
C ASN A 268 2.64 -2.67 5.47
N MET A 269 2.03 -1.81 4.64
CA MET A 269 1.11 -2.26 3.59
C MET A 269 1.83 -3.11 2.53
N ALA A 270 3.02 -2.69 2.07
CA ALA A 270 3.82 -3.50 1.13
C ALA A 270 4.27 -4.84 1.75
N ALA A 271 4.59 -4.84 3.05
CA ALA A 271 4.89 -6.06 3.78
C ALA A 271 3.69 -6.99 3.89
N LEU A 272 2.50 -6.45 4.15
CA LEU A 272 1.24 -7.20 4.16
C LEU A 272 0.93 -7.81 2.79
N GLU A 273 1.13 -7.07 1.70
CA GLU A 273 1.01 -7.61 0.34
C GLU A 273 1.95 -8.79 0.13
N ALA A 274 3.22 -8.67 0.53
CA ALA A 274 4.20 -9.73 0.41
C ALA A 274 3.87 -10.98 1.25
N SER A 275 3.32 -10.80 2.45
CA SER A 275 2.90 -11.91 3.32
C SER A 275 1.65 -12.64 2.83
N THR A 276 0.76 -11.94 2.12
CA THR A 276 -0.53 -12.48 1.66
C THR A 276 -0.54 -12.94 0.19
N ALA A 277 0.51 -12.60 -0.57
CA ALA A 277 0.62 -12.90 -2.00
C ALA A 277 0.51 -14.39 -2.35
N GLY A 278 0.90 -15.32 -1.47
CA GLY A 278 0.77 -16.76 -1.70
C GLY A 278 -0.66 -17.29 -1.52
N ALA A 279 -1.54 -16.55 -0.83
CA ALA A 279 -2.91 -16.98 -0.53
C ALA A 279 -3.94 -16.47 -1.56
N ARG A 280 -3.63 -15.39 -2.30
CA ARG A 280 -4.49 -14.83 -3.35
C ARG A 280 -3.98 -15.28 -4.71
N ARG A 281 -4.74 -16.14 -5.38
CA ARG A 281 -4.47 -16.66 -6.74
C ARG A 281 -4.64 -15.60 -7.85
N GLU A 282 -4.54 -14.32 -7.51
CA GLU A 282 -4.74 -13.18 -8.42
C GLU A 282 -3.39 -12.55 -8.79
N SER A 283 -3.14 -12.41 -10.10
CA SER A 283 -1.91 -11.83 -10.68
C SER A 283 -1.65 -10.35 -10.33
N ASN A 284 -2.53 -9.72 -9.53
CA ASN A 284 -2.55 -8.29 -9.24
C ASN A 284 -2.22 -7.92 -7.78
N GLY A 285 -1.79 -8.86 -6.93
CA GLY A 285 -1.67 -8.70 -5.46
C GLY A 285 -0.63 -7.71 -4.91
N PHE A 286 0.17 -7.05 -5.75
CA PHE A 286 1.26 -6.15 -5.35
C PHE A 286 0.98 -4.69 -5.79
N VAL A 287 -0.17 -4.12 -5.42
CA VAL A 287 -0.61 -2.81 -5.88
C VAL A 287 0.21 -1.68 -5.26
N VAL A 288 0.36 -1.69 -3.93
CA VAL A 288 1.15 -0.73 -3.17
C VAL A 288 2.62 -0.85 -3.55
N SER A 289 3.15 -2.08 -3.61
CA SER A 289 4.52 -2.34 -4.03
C SER A 289 4.79 -1.81 -5.45
N SER A 290 3.87 -2.04 -6.40
CA SER A 290 4.00 -1.52 -7.76
C SER A 290 4.01 0.01 -7.81
N TYR A 291 3.10 0.65 -7.06
CA TYR A 291 3.01 2.10 -6.96
C TYR A 291 4.29 2.71 -6.39
N LEU A 292 4.80 2.15 -5.28
CA LEU A 292 6.05 2.57 -4.65
C LEU A 292 7.25 2.39 -5.58
N SER A 293 7.33 1.29 -6.31
CA SER A 293 8.42 1.04 -7.27
C SER A 293 8.39 2.02 -8.45
N VAL A 294 7.22 2.40 -8.96
CA VAL A 294 7.13 3.44 -10.01
C VAL A 294 7.58 4.80 -9.46
N LEU A 295 7.14 5.20 -8.27
CA LEU A 295 7.61 6.45 -7.64
C LEU A 295 9.13 6.43 -7.41
N ALA A 296 9.67 5.32 -6.92
CA ALA A 296 11.12 5.15 -6.73
C ALA A 296 11.87 5.25 -8.06
N ARG A 297 11.31 4.72 -9.16
CA ARG A 297 11.94 4.80 -10.48
C ARG A 297 11.93 6.21 -11.08
N LEU A 298 10.96 7.04 -10.70
CA LEU A 298 10.85 8.43 -11.11
C LEU A 298 11.78 9.37 -10.32
N MET A 299 12.39 8.91 -9.23
CA MET A 299 13.25 9.72 -8.34
C MET A 299 14.67 9.17 -8.34
N ASP A 300 15.58 9.82 -9.08
CA ASP A 300 17.00 9.48 -9.03
C ASP A 300 17.80 10.46 -8.17
N ARG A 301 17.50 11.75 -8.32
CA ARG A 301 18.16 12.86 -7.63
C ARG A 301 17.15 13.71 -6.84
N LYS A 302 17.64 14.64 -6.01
CA LYS A 302 16.78 15.51 -5.18
C LYS A 302 15.90 16.43 -6.03
N GLU A 303 16.36 16.76 -7.23
CA GLU A 303 15.68 17.59 -8.22
C GLU A 303 14.42 16.88 -8.75
N ASP A 304 14.46 15.55 -8.88
CA ASP A 304 13.31 14.76 -9.32
C ASP A 304 12.21 14.76 -8.24
N VAL A 305 12.62 14.66 -6.96
CA VAL A 305 11.70 14.82 -5.81
C VAL A 305 11.07 16.21 -5.81
N HIS A 306 11.89 17.24 -6.08
CA HIS A 306 11.41 18.61 -6.20
C HIS A 306 10.40 18.76 -7.35
N GLU A 307 10.65 18.14 -8.51
CA GLU A 307 9.73 18.17 -9.66
C GLU A 307 8.41 17.43 -9.35
N LEU A 308 8.45 16.28 -8.66
CA LEU A 308 7.24 15.57 -8.24
C LEU A 308 6.43 16.36 -7.21
N ARG A 309 7.09 17.13 -6.34
CA ARG A 309 6.44 18.10 -5.43
C ARG A 309 5.83 19.29 -6.18
N ARG A 310 6.56 19.86 -7.14
CA ARG A 310 6.05 20.93 -8.02
C ARG A 310 4.80 20.47 -8.78
N ARG A 311 4.77 19.21 -9.22
CA ARG A 311 3.63 18.57 -9.89
C ARG A 311 2.54 18.10 -8.94
N ARG A 312 2.70 18.28 -7.63
CA ARG A 312 1.75 17.92 -6.58
C ARG A 312 1.40 16.42 -6.58
N LEU A 313 2.34 15.57 -6.98
CA LEU A 313 2.24 14.12 -6.87
C LEU A 313 2.80 13.63 -5.53
N LEU A 314 3.87 14.26 -5.06
CA LEU A 314 4.41 14.03 -3.74
C LEU A 314 4.17 15.28 -2.88
N HIS A 315 3.49 15.12 -1.77
CA HIS A 315 3.42 16.11 -0.69
C HIS A 315 4.13 15.54 0.53
N GLY A 316 4.34 16.35 1.57
CA GLY A 316 4.78 15.78 2.84
C GLY A 316 5.77 16.63 3.62
N ALA A 317 5.86 16.33 4.91
CA ALA A 317 6.72 16.98 5.88
C ALA A 317 8.20 16.58 5.76
N LEU A 318 8.53 15.47 5.09
CA LEU A 318 9.92 15.04 4.92
C LEU A 318 10.69 16.01 4.02
N SER A 319 11.98 16.23 4.28
CA SER A 319 12.84 16.98 3.35
C SER A 319 13.04 16.18 2.05
N ASN A 320 13.39 16.87 0.95
CA ASN A 320 13.64 16.17 -0.33
C ASN A 320 14.75 15.11 -0.19
N LYS A 321 15.77 15.36 0.65
CA LYS A 321 16.83 14.38 0.96
C LYS A 321 16.25 13.13 1.65
N LYS A 322 15.40 13.32 2.67
CA LYS A 322 14.77 12.21 3.40
C LYS A 322 13.80 11.42 2.51
N ALA A 323 12.97 12.11 1.74
CA ALA A 323 12.04 11.47 0.81
C ALA A 323 12.77 10.65 -0.27
N LEU A 324 13.84 11.19 -0.87
CA LEU A 324 14.68 10.44 -1.81
C LEU A 324 15.29 9.20 -1.16
N GLY A 325 15.87 9.35 0.05
CA GLY A 325 16.45 8.24 0.79
C GLY A 325 15.45 7.13 1.09
N PHE A 326 14.21 7.51 1.46
CA PHE A 326 13.11 6.57 1.66
C PHE A 326 12.82 5.76 0.39
N PHE A 327 12.57 6.41 -0.75
CA PHE A 327 12.23 5.70 -1.99
C PHE A 327 13.40 4.88 -2.57
N LYS A 328 14.64 5.35 -2.42
CA LYS A 328 15.82 4.58 -2.82
C LYS A 328 16.00 3.31 -1.97
N GLY A 329 15.73 3.39 -0.66
CA GLY A 329 15.76 2.22 0.23
C GLY A 329 14.65 1.20 -0.04
N LEU A 330 13.50 1.66 -0.56
CA LEU A 330 12.40 0.77 -0.97
C LEU A 330 12.74 -0.04 -2.23
N GLY A 331 13.35 0.61 -3.23
CA GLY A 331 13.56 0.02 -4.56
C GLY A 331 14.43 -1.25 -4.57
N GLN A 332 15.23 -1.48 -3.53
CA GLN A 332 16.08 -2.67 -3.42
C GLN A 332 15.35 -3.91 -2.91
N ASN A 333 14.23 -3.73 -2.19
CA ASN A 333 13.61 -4.80 -1.40
C ASN A 333 12.17 -5.12 -1.85
N LEU A 334 11.48 -4.18 -2.51
CA LEU A 334 10.10 -4.38 -2.96
C LEU A 334 10.00 -5.35 -4.14
N ARG A 335 9.00 -6.23 -4.09
CA ARG A 335 8.63 -7.07 -5.25
C ARG A 335 7.90 -6.24 -6.30
N PHE A 336 8.22 -6.49 -7.57
CA PHE A 336 7.54 -5.87 -8.69
C PHE A 336 6.24 -6.62 -9.01
N GLY A 337 5.10 -5.91 -8.99
CA GLY A 337 3.82 -6.45 -9.43
C GLY A 337 3.52 -6.21 -10.91
N GLY A 338 2.49 -6.86 -11.44
CA GLY A 338 2.08 -6.70 -12.84
C GLY A 338 1.81 -5.25 -13.26
N ARG A 339 1.25 -4.42 -12.37
CA ARG A 339 0.99 -2.99 -12.63
C ARG A 339 2.28 -2.19 -12.83
N TYR A 340 3.35 -2.54 -12.13
CA TYR A 340 4.66 -1.90 -12.33
C TYR A 340 5.21 -2.20 -13.73
N PHE A 341 5.18 -3.47 -14.15
CA PHE A 341 5.65 -3.87 -15.47
C PHE A 341 4.81 -3.23 -16.59
N ALA A 342 3.47 -3.23 -16.45
CA ALA A 342 2.59 -2.57 -17.39
C ALA A 342 2.91 -1.06 -17.53
N ALA A 343 3.10 -0.36 -16.41
CA ALA A 343 3.45 1.06 -16.43
C ALA A 343 4.82 1.30 -17.10
N LEU A 344 5.83 0.47 -16.83
CA LEU A 344 7.14 0.59 -17.47
C LEU A 344 7.10 0.30 -18.95
N GLU A 345 6.41 -0.74 -19.37
CA GLU A 345 6.25 -1.10 -20.78
C GLU A 345 5.59 0.05 -21.55
N GLU A 346 4.56 0.68 -20.98
CA GLU A 346 3.92 1.85 -21.56
C GLU A 346 4.87 3.05 -21.65
N ILE A 347 5.67 3.30 -20.61
CA ILE A 347 6.68 4.38 -20.58
C ILE A 347 7.76 4.13 -21.64
N ASP A 348 8.27 2.91 -21.76
CA ASP A 348 9.35 2.59 -22.70
C ASP A 348 8.83 2.51 -24.14
N SER A 349 7.60 2.03 -24.35
CA SER A 349 6.89 2.17 -25.62
C SER A 349 6.79 3.65 -26.02
N TYR A 350 6.40 4.52 -25.10
CA TYR A 350 6.36 5.96 -25.37
C TYR A 350 7.73 6.55 -25.71
N LYS A 351 8.79 6.22 -24.98
CA LYS A 351 10.15 6.72 -25.27
C LYS A 351 10.59 6.35 -26.69
N ARG A 352 10.38 5.09 -27.10
CA ARG A 352 10.72 4.60 -28.46
C ARG A 352 9.95 5.36 -29.53
N HIS A 353 8.62 5.47 -29.38
CA HIS A 353 7.78 6.15 -30.37
C HIS A 353 7.96 7.67 -30.38
N ARG A 354 8.27 8.30 -29.24
CA ARG A 354 8.57 9.73 -29.16
C ARG A 354 9.82 10.08 -29.94
N SER A 355 10.89 9.29 -29.82
CA SER A 355 12.12 9.49 -30.58
C SER A 355 11.84 9.47 -32.09
N LEU A 356 11.13 8.44 -32.56
CA LEU A 356 10.73 8.33 -33.96
C LEU A 356 9.85 9.50 -34.42
N ARG A 357 8.87 9.92 -33.62
CA ARG A 357 7.99 11.06 -33.95
C ARG A 357 8.74 12.39 -34.00
N ILE A 358 9.70 12.63 -33.09
CA ILE A 358 10.53 13.84 -33.10
C ILE A 358 11.40 13.85 -34.36
N THR A 359 12.01 12.72 -34.72
CA THR A 359 12.82 12.60 -35.94
C THR A 359 11.98 12.81 -37.20
N VAL A 360 10.78 12.21 -37.28
CA VAL A 360 9.85 12.41 -38.40
C VAL A 360 9.37 13.87 -38.46
N TYR A 361 9.00 14.47 -37.31
CA TYR A 361 8.60 15.87 -37.25
C TYR A 361 9.73 16.79 -37.70
N TRP A 362 10.97 16.55 -37.23
CA TRP A 362 12.15 17.30 -37.64
C TRP A 362 12.42 17.15 -39.15
N PHE A 363 12.29 15.95 -39.70
CA PHE A 363 12.42 15.70 -41.13
C PHE A 363 11.35 16.46 -41.93
N VAL A 364 10.08 16.37 -41.53
CA VAL A 364 8.97 17.07 -42.20
C VAL A 364 9.15 18.59 -42.09
N TYR A 365 9.49 19.11 -40.91
CA TYR A 365 9.69 20.53 -40.68
C TYR A 365 10.87 21.10 -41.49
N ASN A 366 11.96 20.36 -41.64
CA ASN A 366 13.10 20.82 -42.44
C ASN A 366 12.87 20.67 -43.96
N ASN A 367 12.00 19.75 -44.38
CA ASN A 367 11.74 19.45 -45.79
C ASN A 367 10.35 19.92 -46.27
N TYR A 368 9.61 20.70 -45.49
CA TYR A 368 8.20 21.03 -45.79
C TYR A 368 8.02 21.74 -47.13
N ARG A 369 8.98 22.58 -47.54
CA ARG A 369 8.95 23.28 -48.84
C ARG A 369 9.07 22.29 -50.02
N LEU A 370 9.94 21.29 -49.90
CA LEU A 370 10.12 20.24 -50.91
C LEU A 370 8.88 19.33 -50.98
N ILE A 371 8.33 18.97 -49.82
CA ILE A 371 7.12 18.15 -49.71
C ILE A 371 5.92 18.89 -50.32
N ALA A 372 5.75 20.18 -50.02
CA ALA A 372 4.68 21.01 -50.60
C ALA A 372 4.82 21.16 -52.12
N ALA A 373 6.04 21.38 -52.62
CA ALA A 373 6.32 21.44 -54.06
C ALA A 373 5.97 20.11 -54.76
N PHE A 374 6.37 18.98 -54.19
CA PHE A 374 6.05 17.66 -54.75
C PHE A 374 4.54 17.40 -54.78
N LEU A 375 3.81 17.71 -53.70
CA LEU A 375 2.35 17.58 -53.63
C LEU A 375 1.61 18.49 -54.63
N SER A 376 2.15 19.69 -54.89
CA SER A 376 1.57 20.58 -55.90
C SER A 376 1.71 20.03 -57.33
N VAL A 377 2.85 19.40 -57.65
CA VAL A 377 3.10 18.79 -58.97
C VAL A 377 2.23 17.55 -59.20
N THR A 378 2.04 16.72 -58.18
CA THR A 378 1.17 15.53 -58.28
C THR A 378 -0.30 15.92 -58.38
N SER A 379 -0.75 16.97 -57.67
CA SER A 379 -2.11 17.50 -57.79
C SER A 379 -2.39 18.02 -59.21
N VAL A 380 -1.46 18.77 -59.80
CA VAL A 380 -1.59 19.26 -61.18
C VAL A 380 -1.60 18.11 -62.21
N ARG A 381 -0.80 17.06 -62.00
CA ARG A 381 -0.81 15.86 -62.86
C ARG A 381 -2.12 15.07 -62.76
N HIS A 382 -2.68 14.94 -61.56
CA HIS A 382 -3.96 14.28 -61.35
C HIS A 382 -5.13 15.07 -61.96
N GLN A 383 -5.07 16.40 -61.92
CA GLN A 383 -6.08 17.28 -62.51
C GLN A 383 -6.00 17.33 -64.04
N ARG A 384 -4.81 17.12 -64.63
CA ARG A 384 -4.64 16.91 -66.08
C ARG A 384 -5.14 15.54 -66.56
N ALA A 385 -4.97 14.48 -65.76
CA ALA A 385 -5.47 13.15 -66.10
C ALA A 385 -7.00 13.09 -66.17
N HIS A 386 -7.70 13.82 -65.29
CA HIS A 386 -9.17 13.93 -65.30
C HIS A 386 -9.74 14.89 -66.36
N ARG A 387 -8.91 15.72 -67.01
CA ARG A 387 -9.33 16.59 -68.13
C ARG A 387 -9.16 15.94 -69.50
N ASN A 388 -8.53 14.76 -69.56
CA ASN A 388 -8.26 14.00 -70.78
C ASN A 388 -9.08 12.69 -70.86
N LEU A 389 -10.10 12.55 -70.01
CA LEU A 389 -11.24 11.65 -70.12
C LEU A 389 -12.46 12.53 -70.40
#